data_AF-A0A1I8MG90-F1
#
_entry.id   AF-A0A1I8MG90-F1
#
_cell.length_a   1.000
_cell.length_b   1.000
_cell.length_c   1.000
_cell.angle_alpha   90.00
_cell.angle_beta   90.00
_cell.angle_gamma   90.00
#
_symmetry.space_group_name_H-M   'P 1'
#
loop_
_entity.id
_entity.type
_entity.pdbx_description
1 polymer ?
#
loop_
_entity_poly.entity_id
_entity_poly.type
_entity_poly.pdbx_seq_one_letter_code
_entity_poly.pdbx_strand_id
1 'polypeptide(L)'
;MFSVQHGNMGSSTIMGDSDVYDFTKAENIARWKGIFIPSLKKVLEQVHPRLTAKEEALMYVETLCLRILAMLCAKPLPHTVQDIEEKVRKYFPSPIDCWALNEAKETLVSKKRKSVLPTERVHTLLQKVK
;
A
#
# COMPACT_ATOMS: atom_id res chain seq x y z
N MET A 1 -38.05 44.95 8.49
CA MET A 1 -38.37 43.68 7.80
C MET A 1 -37.14 43.25 7.02
N PHE A 2 -36.33 42.34 7.56
CA PHE A 2 -35.32 41.60 6.79
C PHE A 2 -35.27 40.17 7.33
N SER A 3 -35.26 39.24 6.37
CA SER A 3 -35.56 37.82 6.49
C SER A 3 -34.40 37.00 7.06
N VAL A 4 -34.79 35.87 7.65
CA VAL A 4 -34.02 34.73 8.17
C VAL A 4 -33.15 34.08 7.10
N GLN A 5 -31.96 33.58 7.48
CA GLN A 5 -31.50 32.23 7.12
C GLN A 5 -30.39 31.72 8.05
N HIS A 6 -30.75 30.70 8.83
CA HIS A 6 -29.84 29.80 9.53
C HIS A 6 -29.04 28.99 8.51
N GLY A 7 -27.71 29.03 8.59
CA GLY A 7 -26.82 28.06 7.95
C GLY A 7 -26.36 27.02 8.96
N ASN A 8 -27.12 25.93 9.10
CA ASN A 8 -26.66 24.68 9.69
C ASN A 8 -26.11 23.78 8.57
N MET A 9 -25.25 22.82 8.93
CA MET A 9 -24.68 21.71 8.16
C MET A 9 -23.34 21.93 7.46
N GLY A 10 -22.32 21.50 8.18
CA GLY A 10 -21.10 20.89 7.65
C GLY A 10 -20.64 19.76 8.56
N SER A 11 -21.59 18.92 9.04
CA SER A 11 -21.24 17.66 9.68
C SER A 11 -20.41 16.85 8.69
N SER A 12 -19.11 16.77 8.95
CA SER A 12 -18.23 15.82 8.28
C SER A 12 -18.65 14.43 8.74
N THR A 13 -19.60 13.85 8.01
CA THR A 13 -20.03 12.47 8.17
C THR A 13 -18.79 11.59 8.00
N ILE A 14 -18.33 11.01 9.10
CA ILE A 14 -17.49 9.83 9.13
C ILE A 14 -18.27 8.73 8.37
N MET A 15 -18.07 8.65 7.06
CA MET A 15 -18.72 7.67 6.22
C MET A 15 -18.01 6.31 6.40
N GLY A 16 -18.66 5.43 7.16
CA GLY A 16 -18.77 3.99 6.85
C GLY A 16 -17.49 3.16 6.86
N ASP A 17 -17.02 2.82 8.06
CA ASP A 17 -15.94 1.87 8.34
C ASP A 17 -16.35 0.39 8.15
N SER A 18 -16.87 -0.01 6.98
CA SER A 18 -17.35 -1.41 6.83
C SER A 18 -16.89 -2.16 5.59
N ASP A 19 -16.05 -1.59 4.72
CA ASP A 19 -15.83 -2.20 3.40
C ASP A 19 -14.42 -2.00 2.82
N VAL A 20 -13.45 -1.71 3.68
CA VAL A 20 -12.03 -1.77 3.34
C VAL A 20 -11.62 -3.25 3.35
N TYR A 21 -11.04 -3.75 2.24
CA TYR A 21 -10.50 -5.11 2.22
C TYR A 21 -9.41 -5.21 3.28
N ASP A 22 -9.72 -5.97 4.32
CA ASP A 22 -8.86 -6.10 5.47
C ASP A 22 -7.83 -7.21 5.21
N PHE A 23 -6.60 -6.79 4.89
CA PHE A 23 -5.45 -7.67 4.75
C PHE A 23 -5.07 -8.34 6.08
N THR A 24 -5.62 -7.86 7.20
CA THR A 24 -5.43 -8.39 8.55
C THR A 24 -6.57 -9.32 9.01
N LYS A 25 -7.63 -9.52 8.21
CA LYS A 25 -8.58 -10.62 8.44
C LYS A 25 -7.85 -11.95 8.30
N ALA A 26 -8.08 -12.86 9.25
CA ALA A 26 -7.39 -14.16 9.35
C ALA A 26 -7.42 -14.97 8.04
N GLU A 27 -8.54 -14.91 7.30
CA GLU A 27 -8.72 -15.59 6.02
C GLU A 27 -7.82 -15.05 4.90
N ASN A 28 -7.54 -13.75 4.91
CA ASN A 28 -6.69 -13.08 3.94
C ASN A 28 -5.21 -13.20 4.33
N ILE A 29 -4.89 -13.11 5.62
CA ILE A 29 -3.54 -13.29 6.15
C ILE A 29 -2.93 -14.59 5.64
N ALA A 30 -3.67 -15.70 5.63
CA ALA A 30 -3.16 -16.98 5.16
C ALA A 30 -2.64 -16.96 3.70
N ARG A 31 -3.23 -16.10 2.84
CA ARG A 31 -2.84 -15.98 1.42
C ARG A 31 -1.61 -15.08 1.23
N TRP A 32 -1.48 -14.07 2.08
CA TRP A 32 -0.44 -13.04 2.01
C TRP A 32 0.79 -13.38 2.86
N LYS A 33 0.65 -14.20 3.91
CA LYS A 33 1.73 -14.53 4.83
C LYS A 33 2.92 -15.17 4.11
N GLY A 34 4.10 -14.64 4.38
CA GLY A 34 5.38 -15.09 3.85
C GLY A 34 5.66 -14.72 2.39
N ILE A 35 4.77 -13.99 1.72
CA ILE A 35 4.97 -13.61 0.32
C ILE A 35 6.16 -12.67 0.13
N PHE A 36 6.37 -11.73 1.05
CA PHE A 36 7.40 -10.72 0.94
C PHE A 36 8.69 -11.12 1.62
N ILE A 37 8.67 -12.08 2.57
CA ILE A 37 9.86 -12.51 3.31
C ILE A 37 11.08 -12.81 2.42
N PRO A 38 11.00 -13.62 1.34
CA PRO A 38 12.16 -13.88 0.48
C PRO A 38 12.72 -12.62 -0.18
N SER A 39 11.84 -11.66 -0.50
CA SER A 39 12.21 -10.39 -1.13
C SER A 39 12.84 -9.44 -0.11
N LEU A 40 12.27 -9.39 1.11
CA LEU A 40 12.81 -8.59 2.21
C LEU A 40 14.21 -9.07 2.64
N LYS A 41 14.47 -10.38 2.61
CA LYS A 41 15.82 -10.93 2.82
C LYS A 41 16.82 -10.41 1.79
N LYS A 42 16.45 -10.41 0.50
CA LYS A 42 17.29 -9.87 -0.58
C LYS A 42 17.52 -8.37 -0.44
N VAL A 43 16.49 -7.60 -0.09
CA VAL A 43 16.62 -6.15 0.14
C VAL A 43 17.57 -5.89 1.31
N LEU A 44 17.44 -6.63 2.42
CA LEU A 44 18.34 -6.50 3.55
C LEU A 44 19.80 -6.78 3.17
N GLU A 45 20.05 -7.85 2.41
CA GLU A 45 21.39 -8.19 1.93
C GLU A 45 21.97 -7.10 1.01
N GLN A 46 21.15 -6.50 0.14
CA GLN A 46 21.57 -5.42 -0.76
C GLN A 46 21.91 -4.12 -0.02
N VAL A 47 21.16 -3.80 1.03
CA VAL A 47 21.34 -2.54 1.79
C VAL A 47 22.41 -2.70 2.88
N HIS A 48 22.44 -3.86 3.55
CA HIS A 48 23.34 -4.16 4.66
C HIS A 48 23.84 -5.62 4.60
N PRO A 49 24.86 -5.94 3.79
CA PRO A 49 25.34 -7.31 3.57
C PRO A 49 25.82 -8.06 4.83
N ARG A 50 26.17 -7.32 5.90
CA ARG A 50 26.67 -7.88 7.17
C ARG A 50 25.60 -8.03 8.24
N LEU A 51 24.37 -7.59 7.98
CA LEU A 51 23.26 -7.63 8.92
C LEU A 51 22.35 -8.81 8.60
N THR A 52 22.00 -9.59 9.62
CA THR A 52 20.98 -10.64 9.53
C THR A 52 19.74 -10.23 10.30
N ALA A 53 18.56 -10.64 9.82
CA ALA A 53 17.29 -10.39 10.48
C ALA A 53 16.68 -11.70 10.98
N LYS A 54 16.10 -11.66 12.18
CA LYS A 54 15.25 -12.73 12.67
C LYS A 54 13.99 -12.83 11.81
N GLU A 55 13.47 -14.04 11.66
CA GLU A 55 12.26 -14.30 10.89
C GLU A 55 11.06 -13.48 11.40
N GLU A 56 10.92 -13.34 12.72
CA GLU A 56 9.87 -12.53 13.37
C GLU A 56 9.92 -11.06 12.97
N ALA A 57 11.12 -10.49 12.83
CA ALA A 57 11.29 -9.11 12.39
C ALA A 57 10.88 -8.95 10.92
N LEU A 58 11.23 -9.90 10.07
CA LEU A 58 10.82 -9.91 8.66
C LEU A 58 9.30 -10.07 8.50
N MET A 59 8.68 -10.94 9.32
CA MET A 59 7.22 -11.06 9.39
C MET A 59 6.57 -9.75 9.81
N TYR A 60 7.13 -9.05 10.81
CA TYR A 60 6.61 -7.75 11.22
C TYR A 60 6.69 -6.72 10.08
N VAL A 61 7.83 -6.61 9.40
CA VAL A 61 7.97 -5.72 8.23
C VAL A 61 6.98 -6.09 7.12
N GLU A 62 6.77 -7.38 6.86
CA GLU A 62 5.76 -7.83 5.90
C GLU A 62 4.34 -7.34 6.28
N THR A 63 3.97 -7.38 7.56
CA THR A 63 2.66 -6.84 7.99
C THR A 63 2.53 -5.33 7.73
N LEU A 64 3.62 -4.57 7.85
CA LEU A 64 3.63 -3.14 7.52
C LEU A 64 3.48 -2.91 6.02
N CYS A 65 4.18 -3.69 5.18
CA CYS A 65 4.02 -3.63 3.73
C CYS A 65 2.57 -3.94 3.29
N LEU A 66 1.95 -4.96 3.91
CA LEU A 66 0.55 -5.29 3.64
C LEU A 66 -0.42 -4.20 4.10
N ARG A 67 -0.12 -3.52 5.22
CA ARG A 67 -0.92 -2.37 5.67
C ARG A 67 -0.83 -1.19 4.69
N ILE A 68 0.35 -0.94 4.12
CA ILE A 68 0.52 0.06 3.06
C ILE A 68 -0.26 -0.34 1.81
N LEU A 69 -0.19 -1.60 1.40
CA LEU A 69 -0.98 -2.11 0.27
C LEU A 69 -2.49 -1.95 0.52
N ALA A 70 -2.96 -2.24 1.72
CA ALA A 70 -4.34 -2.03 2.14
C ALA A 70 -4.78 -0.58 2.01
N MET A 71 -3.94 0.34 2.51
CA MET A 71 -4.18 1.77 2.43
C MET A 71 -4.27 2.24 0.97
N LEU A 72 -3.39 1.77 0.09
CA LEU A 72 -3.41 2.12 -1.34
C LEU A 72 -4.63 1.50 -2.07
N CYS A 73 -5.09 0.32 -1.65
CA CYS A 73 -6.26 -0.35 -2.20
C CYS A 73 -7.59 0.04 -1.52
N ALA A 74 -7.58 0.93 -0.51
CA ALA A 74 -8.79 1.37 0.17
C ALA A 74 -9.78 2.06 -0.81
N LYS A 75 -11.08 2.04 -0.55
CA LYS A 75 -12.06 2.68 -1.45
C LYS A 75 -11.79 4.19 -1.60
N PRO A 76 -11.94 4.79 -2.80
CA PRO A 76 -12.26 4.14 -4.08
C PRO A 76 -11.11 3.25 -4.57
N LEU A 77 -11.45 2.06 -5.06
CA LEU A 77 -10.47 1.11 -5.57
C LEU A 77 -9.69 1.77 -6.73
N PRO A 78 -8.35 1.66 -6.75
CA PRO A 78 -7.56 2.21 -7.83
C PRO A 78 -7.78 1.38 -9.10
N HIS A 79 -8.18 2.03 -10.19
CA HIS A 79 -8.37 1.43 -11.50
C HIS A 79 -7.30 1.87 -12.50
N THR A 80 -6.64 2.98 -12.24
CA THR A 80 -5.56 3.54 -13.07
C THR A 80 -4.27 3.72 -12.27
N VAL A 81 -3.15 3.88 -12.99
CA VAL A 81 -1.87 4.25 -12.36
C VAL A 81 -1.99 5.60 -11.65
N GLN A 82 -2.74 6.54 -12.24
CA GLN A 82 -2.95 7.87 -11.66
C GLN A 82 -3.64 7.79 -10.29
N ASP A 83 -4.64 6.92 -10.13
CA ASP A 83 -5.34 6.74 -8.84
C ASP A 83 -4.36 6.31 -7.74
N ILE A 84 -3.38 5.45 -8.07
CA ILE A 84 -2.32 5.07 -7.14
C ILE A 84 -1.39 6.25 -6.86
N GLU A 85 -0.99 7.01 -7.90
CA GLU A 85 -0.11 8.16 -7.69
C GLU A 85 -0.74 9.21 -6.78
N GLU A 86 -2.03 9.49 -6.93
CA GLU A 86 -2.79 10.42 -6.08
C GLU A 86 -2.85 9.93 -4.63
N LYS A 87 -3.07 8.64 -4.41
CA LYS A 87 -3.03 8.05 -3.06
C LYS A 87 -1.65 8.11 -2.44
N VAL A 88 -0.59 7.83 -3.20
CA VAL A 88 0.78 7.94 -2.70
C VAL A 88 1.04 9.38 -2.23
N ARG A 89 0.72 10.39 -3.05
CA ARG A 89 0.87 11.81 -2.65
C ARG A 89 0.04 12.19 -1.42
N LYS A 90 -1.14 11.58 -1.27
CA LYS A 90 -2.04 11.85 -0.14
C LYS A 90 -1.55 11.24 1.18
N TYR A 91 -1.00 10.03 1.14
CA TYR A 91 -0.72 9.26 2.36
C TYR A 91 0.77 9.22 2.73
N PHE A 92 1.67 9.37 1.77
CA PHE A 92 3.10 9.28 2.04
C PHE A 92 3.62 10.67 2.41
N PRO A 93 4.39 10.80 3.50
CA PRO A 93 4.96 12.09 3.88
C PRO A 93 6.10 12.47 2.93
N SER A 94 6.31 13.77 2.74
CA SER A 94 7.47 14.28 2.00
C SER A 94 8.77 14.01 2.75
N PRO A 95 9.87 13.57 2.08
CA PRO A 95 10.04 13.39 0.63
C PRO A 95 9.76 11.96 0.10
N ILE A 96 9.21 11.07 0.93
CA ILE A 96 9.05 9.64 0.61
C ILE A 96 8.06 9.45 -0.55
N ASP A 97 7.02 10.30 -0.63
CA ASP A 97 6.06 10.32 -1.74
C ASP A 97 6.77 10.51 -3.09
N CYS A 98 7.66 11.51 -3.20
CA CYS A 98 8.42 11.79 -4.41
C CYS A 98 9.34 10.63 -4.80
N TRP A 99 10.06 10.06 -3.83
CA TRP A 99 10.95 8.92 -4.08
C TRP A 99 10.17 7.68 -4.52
N ALA A 100 9.06 7.38 -3.85
CA ALA A 100 8.21 6.24 -4.19
C ALA A 100 7.64 6.36 -5.61
N LEU A 101 7.16 7.55 -5.99
CA LEU A 101 6.64 7.80 -7.33
C LEU A 101 7.73 7.69 -8.41
N ASN A 102 8.92 8.24 -8.14
CA ASN A 102 10.02 8.18 -9.09
C ASN A 102 10.49 6.74 -9.30
N GLU A 103 10.68 5.99 -8.20
CA GLU A 103 11.08 4.57 -8.26
C GLU A 103 10.06 3.71 -9.01
N ALA A 104 8.75 3.95 -8.77
CA ALA A 104 7.69 3.24 -9.47
C ALA A 104 7.68 3.55 -10.98
N LYS A 105 7.86 4.82 -11.37
CA LYS A 105 7.94 5.25 -12.78
C LYS A 105 9.15 4.65 -13.48
N GLU A 106 10.32 4.70 -12.85
CA GLU A 106 11.55 4.12 -13.39
C GLU A 106 11.43 2.61 -13.57
N THR A 107 10.81 1.91 -12.62
CA THR A 107 10.57 0.46 -12.71
C THR A 107 9.58 0.11 -13.83
N LEU A 108 8.56 0.93 -14.07
CA LEU A 108 7.58 0.70 -15.14
C LEU A 108 8.20 0.87 -16.55
N VAL A 109 9.09 1.85 -16.73
CA VAL A 109 9.69 2.18 -18.03
C VAL A 109 10.92 1.30 -18.33
N SER A 110 11.64 0.86 -17.30
CA SER A 110 12.89 0.12 -17.47
C SER A 110 12.65 -1.35 -17.74
N LYS A 111 13.12 -1.85 -18.89
CA LYS A 111 13.21 -3.30 -19.17
C LYS A 111 14.28 -4.02 -18.32
N LYS A 112 15.21 -3.27 -17.71
CA LYS A 112 16.38 -3.80 -16.99
C LYS A 112 16.21 -3.81 -15.47
N ARG A 113 15.49 -2.85 -14.88
CA ARG A 113 15.22 -2.81 -13.44
C ARG A 113 13.96 -3.61 -13.16
N LYS A 114 14.14 -4.82 -12.62
CA LYS A 114 13.03 -5.65 -12.17
C LYS A 114 12.81 -5.43 -10.67
N SER A 115 11.55 -5.35 -10.26
CA SER A 115 11.21 -5.31 -8.84
C SER A 115 11.73 -6.57 -8.14
N VAL A 116 12.30 -6.39 -6.94
CA VAL A 116 12.69 -7.51 -6.07
C VAL A 116 11.44 -8.18 -5.49
N LEU A 117 10.32 -7.48 -5.43
CA LEU A 117 9.04 -7.99 -4.93
C LEU A 117 8.41 -8.98 -5.93
N PRO A 118 7.59 -9.93 -5.45
CA PRO A 118 6.99 -10.97 -6.28
C PRO A 118 5.75 -10.44 -7.02
N THR A 119 5.97 -9.56 -8.01
CA THR A 119 4.91 -8.80 -8.71
C THR A 119 3.79 -9.69 -9.28
N GLU A 120 4.13 -10.81 -9.93
CA GLU A 120 3.14 -11.73 -10.51
C GLU A 120 2.18 -12.33 -9.46
N ARG A 121 2.74 -12.71 -8.31
CA ARG A 121 1.96 -13.29 -7.22
C ARG A 121 1.09 -12.22 -6.55
N VAL A 122 1.63 -11.02 -6.35
CA VAL A 122 0.85 -9.88 -5.83
C VAL A 122 -0.28 -9.52 -6.78
N HIS A 123 -0.02 -9.45 -8.09
CA HIS A 123 -1.03 -9.17 -9.10
C HIS A 123 -2.18 -10.18 -9.06
N THR A 124 -1.84 -11.47 -9.04
CA THR A 124 -2.83 -12.56 -8.95
C THR A 124 -3.68 -12.45 -7.68
N LEU A 125 -3.09 -12.08 -6.55
CA LEU A 125 -3.82 -11.91 -5.30
C LEU A 125 -4.72 -10.66 -5.34
N LEU A 126 -4.23 -9.53 -5.84
CA LEU A 126 -5.02 -8.29 -5.98
C LEU A 126 -6.23 -8.46 -6.91
N GLN A 127 -6.15 -9.27 -7.95
CA GLN A 127 -7.31 -9.56 -8.80
C GLN A 127 -8.46 -10.23 -8.03
N LYS A 128 -8.15 -10.98 -6.97
CA LYS A 128 -9.13 -11.67 -6.11
C LYS A 128 -9.67 -10.78 -4.98
N VAL A 129 -9.17 -9.55 -4.86
CA VAL A 129 -9.58 -8.54 -3.85
C VAL A 129 -10.74 -7.67 -4.36
N LYS A 130 -11.17 -7.86 -5.62
CA LYS A 130 -12.32 -7.16 -6.22
C LYS A 130 -13.64 -7.51 -5.57
#